data_AF-A0A1G1CIX1-F1
#
_entry.id   AF-A0A1G1CIX1-F1
#
_cell.length_a   1.000
_cell.length_b   1.000
_cell.length_c   1.000
_cell.angle_alpha   90.00
_cell.angle_beta   90.00
_cell.angle_gamma   90.00
#
_symmetry.space_group_name_H-M   'P 1'
#
loop_
_entity.id
_entity.type
_entity.pdbx_description
1 polymer ?
#
loop_
_entity_poly.entity_id
_entity_poly.type
_entity_poly.pdbx_seq_one_letter_code
_entity_poly.pdbx_strand_id
1 'polypeptide(L)'
;MIRKSTIPILAIVTLVLIATVGLNKVKAVDNTSSLSIVDKLSEKFNLNESDVQTVFDDVHQERLQEMNTLREQKLTEAVEAGTITETQKQALLNKWQELEQEREQKRQEMQTWFEDQGIDETKLAPYLGFGHHGGFHQGMM
;
A
#
# COMPACT_ATOMS: atom_id res chain seq x y z
N MET A 1 -31.29 27.91 -22.82
CA MET A 1 -30.35 27.97 -23.98
C MET A 1 -28.95 27.73 -23.44
N ILE A 2 -28.47 26.49 -23.50
CA ILE A 2 -27.22 26.06 -22.84
C ILE A 2 -26.05 26.37 -23.78
N ARG A 3 -25.15 27.27 -23.37
CA ARG A 3 -23.93 27.59 -24.12
C ARG A 3 -22.90 26.48 -23.91
N LYS A 4 -22.63 25.72 -24.97
CA LYS A 4 -21.56 24.73 -25.05
C LYS A 4 -20.24 25.48 -25.22
N SER A 5 -19.35 25.41 -24.24
CA SER A 5 -18.05 26.09 -24.29
C SER A 5 -16.94 25.06 -24.49
N THR A 6 -16.37 25.03 -25.69
CA THR A 6 -15.16 24.27 -26.04
C THR A 6 -13.94 25.05 -25.57
N ILE A 7 -13.15 24.50 -24.65
CA ILE A 7 -11.86 25.06 -24.21
C ILE A 7 -10.74 24.15 -24.70
N PRO A 8 -9.68 24.69 -25.35
CA PRO A 8 -8.65 23.90 -26.00
C PRO A 8 -7.74 23.19 -24.98
N ILE A 9 -7.52 21.90 -25.21
CA ILE A 9 -6.64 21.03 -24.43
C ILE A 9 -5.18 21.45 -24.67
N LEU A 10 -4.52 21.95 -23.62
CA LEU A 10 -3.07 22.12 -23.59
C LEU A 10 -2.45 20.73 -23.40
N ALA A 11 -1.89 20.17 -24.47
CA ALA A 11 -1.17 18.90 -24.42
C ALA A 11 0.16 19.08 -23.67
N ILE A 12 0.24 18.63 -22.42
CA ILE A 12 1.52 18.42 -21.74
C ILE A 12 1.94 16.98 -22.04
N VAL A 13 2.73 16.83 -23.10
CA VAL A 13 3.47 15.60 -23.39
C VAL A 13 4.75 15.63 -22.56
N THR A 14 4.79 14.87 -21.48
CA THR A 14 6.04 14.47 -20.83
C THR A 14 6.16 12.96 -20.88
N LEU A 15 6.80 12.50 -21.95
CA LEU A 15 7.36 11.16 -22.09
C LEU A 15 8.50 11.00 -21.06
N VAL A 16 8.26 10.24 -20.00
CA VAL A 16 9.33 9.61 -19.22
C VAL A 16 9.20 8.10 -19.37
N LEU A 17 9.86 7.60 -20.41
CA LEU A 17 10.23 6.20 -20.52
C LEU A 17 11.39 5.96 -19.55
N ILE A 18 11.13 5.27 -18.44
CA ILE A 18 12.17 4.56 -17.71
C ILE A 18 11.90 3.07 -17.86
N ALA A 19 12.84 2.44 -18.55
CA ALA A 19 12.87 1.04 -18.90
C ALA A 19 13.17 0.16 -17.69
N THR A 20 12.69 -1.09 -17.80
CA THR A 20 13.13 -2.29 -17.08
C THR A 20 13.09 -2.26 -15.55
N VAL A 21 11.94 -2.62 -14.98
CA VAL A 21 11.96 -3.35 -13.70
C VAL A 21 12.05 -4.83 -14.06
N GLY A 22 13.29 -5.35 -14.01
CA GLY A 22 13.50 -6.79 -13.97
C GLY A 22 12.73 -7.37 -12.78
N LEU A 23 12.17 -8.56 -12.97
CA LEU A 23 11.51 -9.37 -11.94
C LEU A 23 12.53 -9.83 -10.89
N ASN A 24 13.15 -8.90 -10.19
CA ASN A 24 13.76 -9.19 -8.91
C ASN A 24 12.58 -9.35 -7.96
N LYS A 25 12.25 -10.60 -7.66
CA LYS A 25 11.53 -10.92 -6.42
C LYS A 25 12.36 -10.28 -5.30
N VAL A 26 11.98 -9.08 -4.86
CA VAL A 26 12.51 -8.49 -3.65
C VAL A 26 12.11 -9.46 -2.56
N LYS A 27 13.06 -10.28 -2.11
CA LYS A 27 12.87 -11.01 -0.87
C LYS A 27 12.90 -9.97 0.23
N ALA A 28 11.73 -9.65 0.77
CA ALA A 28 11.68 -8.99 2.07
C ALA A 28 12.50 -9.85 3.03
N VAL A 29 13.43 -9.23 3.74
CA VAL A 29 14.28 -9.94 4.70
C VAL A 29 13.41 -10.39 5.87
N ASP A 30 13.30 -11.70 6.02
CA ASP A 30 12.69 -12.39 7.16
C ASP A 30 13.54 -12.13 8.42
N ASN A 31 13.05 -11.28 9.31
CA ASN A 31 13.44 -11.37 10.72
C ASN A 31 12.25 -10.97 11.61
N THR A 32 11.26 -11.85 11.61
CA THR A 32 10.03 -11.71 12.39
C THR A 32 10.24 -12.34 13.76
N SER A 33 10.37 -11.56 14.82
CA SER A 33 10.33 -12.07 16.20
C SER A 33 9.12 -11.55 16.98
N SER A 34 7.95 -11.79 16.38
CA SER A 34 6.66 -11.94 17.05
C SER A 34 5.83 -12.90 16.20
N LEU A 35 5.45 -14.07 16.74
CA LEU A 35 4.86 -15.18 15.96
C LEU A 35 3.79 -14.69 14.98
N SER A 36 4.14 -14.66 13.71
CA SER A 36 3.26 -14.22 12.64
C SER A 36 2.08 -15.21 12.52
N ILE A 37 0.99 -14.81 11.86
CA ILE A 37 -0.11 -15.76 11.58
C ILE A 37 0.43 -16.95 10.76
N VAL A 38 1.43 -16.70 9.91
CA VAL A 38 2.14 -17.74 9.14
C VAL A 38 2.83 -18.72 10.08
N ASP A 39 3.57 -18.24 11.09
CA ASP A 39 4.28 -19.08 12.07
C ASP A 39 3.28 -19.93 12.86
N LYS A 40 2.22 -19.30 13.40
CA LYS A 40 1.21 -20.01 14.20
C LYS A 40 0.45 -21.07 13.40
N LEU A 41 0.11 -20.77 12.15
CA LEU A 41 -0.58 -21.72 11.29
C LEU A 41 0.36 -22.86 10.87
N SER A 42 1.60 -22.53 10.53
CA SER A 42 2.62 -23.51 10.15
C SER A 42 2.93 -24.46 11.30
N GLU A 43 3.13 -23.95 12.52
CA GLU A 43 3.34 -24.76 13.72
C GLU A 43 2.11 -25.60 14.09
N LYS A 44 0.91 -25.00 14.14
CA LYS A 44 -0.31 -25.68 14.60
C LYS A 44 -0.76 -26.80 13.66
N PHE A 45 -0.52 -26.63 12.36
CA PHE A 45 -0.96 -27.57 11.34
C PHE A 45 0.21 -28.32 10.67
N ASN A 46 1.44 -28.10 11.12
CA ASN A 46 2.67 -28.69 10.57
C ASN A 46 2.79 -28.47 9.04
N LEU A 47 2.58 -27.21 8.61
CA LEU A 47 2.68 -26.79 7.21
C LEU A 47 4.07 -26.21 6.91
N ASN A 48 4.42 -26.15 5.62
CA ASN A 48 5.63 -25.46 5.18
C ASN A 48 5.43 -23.93 5.29
N GLU A 49 6.28 -23.27 6.06
CA GLU A 49 6.19 -21.83 6.34
C GLU A 49 6.29 -20.97 5.07
N SER A 50 7.16 -21.34 4.13
CA SER A 50 7.32 -20.62 2.86
C SER A 50 6.07 -20.71 1.98
N ASP A 51 5.39 -21.87 1.99
CA ASP A 51 4.16 -22.05 1.23
C ASP A 51 3.03 -21.22 1.86
N VAL A 52 2.94 -21.20 3.19
CA VAL A 52 1.95 -20.39 3.91
C VAL A 52 2.23 -18.90 3.71
N GLN A 53 3.49 -18.46 3.78
CA GLN A 53 3.88 -17.08 3.49
C GLN A 53 3.45 -16.65 2.09
N THR A 54 3.72 -17.50 1.08
CA THR A 54 3.32 -17.24 -0.31
C THR A 54 1.82 -17.02 -0.44
N VAL A 55 1.00 -17.86 0.20
CA VAL A 55 -0.47 -17.71 0.19
C VAL A 55 -0.90 -16.38 0.80
N PHE A 56 -0.29 -15.98 1.93
CA PHE A 56 -0.61 -14.71 2.58
C PHE A 56 -0.18 -13.51 1.72
N ASP A 57 0.99 -13.57 1.10
CA ASP A 57 1.48 -12.54 0.18
C ASP A 57 0.54 -12.38 -1.01
N ASP A 58 0.12 -13.50 -1.62
CA ASP A 58 -0.82 -13.50 -2.75
C ASP A 58 -2.16 -12.86 -2.36
N VAL A 59 -2.75 -13.28 -1.23
CA VAL A 59 -4.01 -12.70 -0.72
C VAL A 59 -3.85 -11.21 -0.41
N HIS A 60 -2.70 -10.79 0.14
CA HIS A 60 -2.43 -9.39 0.42
C HIS A 60 -2.38 -8.58 -0.87
N GLN A 61 -1.66 -9.07 -1.89
CA GLN A 61 -1.58 -8.42 -3.20
C GLN A 61 -2.95 -8.34 -3.88
N GLU A 62 -3.73 -9.41 -3.86
CA GLU A 62 -5.10 -9.42 -4.39
C GLU A 62 -5.98 -8.36 -3.72
N ARG A 63 -5.92 -8.27 -2.38
CA ARG A 63 -6.68 -7.25 -1.63
C ARG A 63 -6.24 -5.83 -1.97
N LEU A 64 -4.94 -5.58 -2.13
CA LEU A 64 -4.44 -4.27 -2.55
C LEU A 64 -4.96 -3.89 -3.94
N GLN A 65 -4.98 -4.84 -4.88
CA GLN A 65 -5.53 -4.63 -6.21
C GLN A 65 -7.05 -4.37 -6.17
N GLU A 66 -7.80 -5.12 -5.37
CA GLU A 66 -9.23 -4.90 -5.16
C GLU A 66 -9.51 -3.51 -4.60
N MET A 67 -8.76 -3.08 -3.58
CA MET A 67 -8.89 -1.76 -2.98
C MET A 67 -8.58 -0.64 -3.99
N ASN A 68 -7.56 -0.80 -4.82
CA ASN A 68 -7.24 0.17 -5.88
C ASN A 68 -8.36 0.25 -6.91
N THR A 69 -8.90 -0.90 -7.34
CA THR A 69 -10.01 -0.99 -8.29
C THR A 69 -11.27 -0.31 -7.75
N LEU A 70 -11.66 -0.63 -6.51
CA LEU A 70 -12.82 -0.02 -5.84
C LEU A 70 -12.66 1.50 -5.70
N ARG A 71 -11.44 1.96 -5.45
CA ARG A 71 -11.15 3.39 -5.36
C ARG A 71 -11.35 4.08 -6.70
N GLU A 72 -10.86 3.48 -7.78
CA GLU A 72 -11.03 4.01 -9.14
C GLU A 72 -12.50 4.01 -9.59
N GLN A 73 -13.25 2.95 -9.27
CA GLN A 73 -14.69 2.88 -9.52
C GLN A 73 -15.44 4.01 -8.83
N LYS A 74 -15.21 4.22 -7.52
CA LYS A 74 -15.83 5.32 -6.76
C LYS A 74 -15.50 6.70 -7.32
N LEU A 75 -14.27 6.91 -7.81
CA LEU A 75 -13.93 8.17 -8.46
C LEU A 75 -14.66 8.34 -9.79
N THR A 76 -14.87 7.26 -10.53
CA THR A 76 -15.64 7.28 -11.78
C THR A 76 -17.10 7.64 -11.51
N GLU A 77 -17.72 7.02 -10.51
CA GLU A 77 -19.07 7.39 -10.04
C GLU A 77 -19.15 8.86 -9.62
N ALA A 78 -18.11 9.39 -8.95
CA ALA A 78 -18.05 10.79 -8.56
C ALA A 78 -17.90 11.76 -9.75
N VAL A 79 -17.23 11.33 -10.84
CA VAL A 79 -17.18 12.08 -12.11
C VAL A 79 -18.54 12.07 -12.80
N GLU A 80 -19.20 10.90 -12.87
CA GLU A 80 -20.54 10.76 -13.46
C GLU A 80 -21.59 11.58 -12.70
N ALA A 81 -21.49 11.60 -11.37
CA ALA A 81 -22.32 12.44 -10.52
C ALA A 81 -21.98 13.94 -10.61
N GLY A 82 -20.92 14.32 -11.34
CA GLY A 82 -20.46 15.70 -11.48
C GLY A 82 -19.89 16.31 -10.19
N THR A 83 -19.57 15.48 -9.19
CA THR A 83 -18.97 15.94 -7.93
C THR A 83 -17.52 16.36 -8.14
N ILE A 84 -16.83 15.66 -9.04
CA ILE A 84 -15.47 15.99 -9.49
C ILE A 84 -15.40 15.96 -11.01
N THR A 85 -14.36 16.58 -11.57
CA THR A 85 -14.04 16.48 -13.00
C THR A 85 -13.08 15.32 -13.27
N GLU A 86 -12.99 14.89 -14.53
CA GLU A 86 -12.00 13.86 -14.93
C GLU A 86 -10.56 14.29 -14.59
N THR A 87 -10.24 15.58 -14.73
CA THR A 87 -8.94 16.12 -14.33
C THR A 87 -8.68 15.98 -12.82
N GLN A 88 -9.70 16.20 -11.98
CA GLN A 88 -9.58 16.02 -10.53
C GLN A 88 -9.43 14.54 -10.16
N LYS A 89 -10.13 13.62 -10.85
CA LYS A 89 -9.93 12.17 -10.69
C LYS A 89 -8.47 11.79 -10.96
N GLN A 90 -7.91 12.21 -12.09
CA GLN A 90 -6.52 11.91 -12.44
C GLN A 90 -5.53 12.51 -11.43
N ALA A 91 -5.77 13.73 -10.96
CA ALA A 91 -4.94 14.36 -9.93
C ALA A 91 -4.96 13.58 -8.60
N LEU A 92 -6.11 13.05 -8.19
CA LEU A 92 -6.23 12.22 -6.98
C LEU A 92 -5.48 10.89 -7.12
N LEU A 93 -5.61 10.21 -8.26
CA LEU A 93 -4.89 8.97 -8.53
C LEU A 93 -3.38 9.17 -8.48
N ASN A 94 -2.87 10.21 -9.15
CA ASN A 94 -1.46 10.56 -9.11
C ASN A 94 -0.99 10.90 -7.69
N LYS A 95 -1.80 11.66 -6.92
CA LYS A 95 -1.43 12.03 -5.56
C LYS A 95 -1.35 10.83 -4.62
N TRP A 96 -2.24 9.85 -4.78
CA TRP A 96 -2.16 8.62 -4.00
C TRP A 96 -0.93 7.79 -4.34
N GLN A 97 -0.58 7.70 -5.63
CA GLN A 97 0.65 7.02 -6.04
C GLN A 97 1.90 7.68 -5.44
N GLU A 98 1.95 9.02 -5.46
CA GLU A 98 3.03 9.79 -4.83
C GLU A 98 3.10 9.53 -3.31
N LEU A 99 1.96 9.58 -2.62
CA LEU A 99 1.89 9.33 -1.17
C LEU A 99 2.29 7.90 -0.80
N GLU A 100 2.00 6.91 -1.66
CA GLU A 100 2.45 5.53 -1.47
C GLU A 100 3.98 5.44 -1.54
N GLN A 101 4.57 6.06 -2.56
CA GLN A 101 6.02 6.12 -2.72
C GLN A 101 6.70 6.88 -1.57
N GLU A 102 6.12 7.99 -1.12
CA GLU A 102 6.64 8.74 0.03
C GLU A 102 6.58 7.92 1.32
N ARG A 103 5.48 7.18 1.54
CA ARG A 103 5.35 6.30 2.72
C ARG A 103 6.39 5.19 2.69
N GLU A 104 6.63 4.58 1.53
CA GLU A 104 7.64 3.56 1.33
C GLU A 104 9.05 4.10 1.63
N GLN A 105 9.39 5.26 1.07
CA GLN A 105 10.68 5.91 1.31
C GLN A 105 10.87 6.26 2.78
N LYS A 106 9.87 6.85 3.44
CA LYS A 106 9.95 7.18 4.87
C LYS A 106 10.06 5.95 5.74
N ARG A 107 9.40 4.84 5.37
CA ARG A 107 9.56 3.58 6.10
C ARG A 107 10.99 3.07 6.00
N GLN A 108 11.58 3.09 4.81
CA GLN A 108 12.98 2.68 4.60
C GLN A 108 13.94 3.60 5.37
N GLU A 109 13.74 4.92 5.30
CA GLU A 109 14.54 5.90 6.03
C GLU A 109 14.50 5.66 7.56
N MET A 110 13.30 5.40 8.10
CA MET A 110 13.12 5.06 9.51
C MET A 110 13.81 3.75 9.90
N GLN A 111 13.74 2.72 9.04
CA GLN A 111 14.42 1.44 9.27
C GLN A 111 15.94 1.63 9.32
N THR A 112 16.51 2.35 8.35
CA THR A 112 17.95 2.69 8.35
C THR A 112 18.32 3.50 9.59
N TRP A 113 17.50 4.47 9.99
CA TRP A 113 17.75 5.24 11.21
C TRP A 113 17.75 4.37 12.46
N PHE A 114 16.82 3.40 12.58
CA PHE A 114 16.83 2.46 13.70
C PHE A 114 18.09 1.59 13.71
N GLU A 115 18.51 1.06 12.55
CA GLU A 115 19.74 0.29 12.41
C GLU A 115 20.97 1.09 12.87
N ASP A 116 21.09 2.34 12.41
CA ASP A 116 22.18 3.25 12.78
C ASP A 116 22.21 3.58 14.28
N GLN A 117 21.04 3.66 14.92
CA GLN A 117 20.94 3.88 16.36
C GLN A 117 21.06 2.59 17.19
N GLY A 118 21.20 1.42 16.54
CA GLY A 118 21.18 0.12 17.23
C GLY A 118 19.84 -0.18 17.90
N ILE A 119 18.75 0.43 17.42
CA ILE A 119 17.39 0.21 17.91
C ILE A 119 16.80 -0.98 17.17
N ASP A 120 16.35 -1.97 17.93
CA ASP A 120 15.62 -3.11 17.40
C ASP A 120 14.11 -2.76 17.35
N GLU A 121 13.61 -2.46 16.15
CA GLU A 121 12.21 -2.11 15.90
C GLU A 121 11.25 -3.18 16.46
N THR A 122 11.62 -4.46 16.37
CA THR A 122 10.79 -5.58 16.84
C THR A 122 10.60 -5.58 18.35
N LYS A 123 11.66 -5.20 19.10
CA LYS A 123 11.61 -5.07 20.56
C LYS A 123 10.87 -3.81 20.99
N LEU A 124 10.82 -2.80 20.13
CA LEU A 124 10.16 -1.53 20.40
C LEU A 124 8.66 -1.55 20.06
N ALA A 125 8.24 -2.41 19.13
CA ALA A 125 6.86 -2.56 18.68
C ALA A 125 5.82 -2.72 19.83
N PRO A 126 6.06 -3.50 20.91
CA PRO A 126 5.12 -3.60 22.04
C PRO A 126 4.94 -2.29 22.83
N TYR A 127 5.90 -1.38 22.78
CA TYR A 127 5.91 -0.15 23.58
C TYR A 127 5.38 1.06 22.81
N LEU A 128 5.66 1.13 21.51
CA LEU A 128 5.31 2.29 20.68
C LEU A 128 4.15 2.01 19.72
N GLY A 129 3.61 0.79 19.71
CA GLY A 129 2.45 0.45 18.89
C GLY A 129 2.72 0.51 17.39
N PHE A 130 3.99 0.48 16.98
CA PHE A 130 4.38 0.35 15.59
C PHE A 130 3.87 -1.00 15.08
N GLY A 131 2.89 -0.96 14.17
CA GLY A 131 2.33 -2.17 13.54
C GLY A 131 1.11 -2.81 14.21
N HIS A 132 0.39 -2.13 15.11
CA HIS A 132 -0.87 -2.65 15.67
C HIS A 132 -2.08 -1.77 15.33
N HIS A 133 -2.39 -1.67 14.04
CA HIS A 133 -3.72 -1.28 13.55
C HIS A 133 -4.45 -2.49 12.97
N GLY A 134 -4.50 -3.58 13.75
CA GLY A 134 -5.53 -4.61 13.62
C GLY A 134 -6.52 -4.42 14.76
N GLY A 135 -7.73 -3.93 14.45
CA GLY A 135 -8.71 -3.47 15.43
C GLY A 135 -8.97 -4.45 16.57
N PHE A 136 -8.51 -4.09 17.76
CA PHE A 136 -9.14 -4.45 19.02
C PHE A 136 -9.78 -3.18 19.59
N HIS A 137 -10.90 -2.77 18.98
CA HIS A 137 -11.91 -2.04 19.72
C HIS A 137 -12.46 -3.01 20.76
N GLN A 138 -11.80 -3.03 21.92
CA GLN A 138 -12.28 -3.69 23.11
C GLN A 138 -13.58 -3.01 23.50
N GLY A 139 -14.69 -3.56 23.02
CA GLY A 139 -15.99 -3.36 23.62
C GLY A 139 -15.94 -3.89 25.04
N MET A 140 -15.69 -3.00 25.99
CA MET A 140 -16.09 -3.16 27.38
C MET A 140 -17.06 -2.03 27.70
N MET A 141 -18.36 -2.36 27.67
CA MET A 141 -19.31 -1.86 28.65
C MET A 141 -19.45 -2.92 29.72
#